data_AF-A0A8H6XQS9-F1
#
_entry.id   AF-A0A8H6XQS9-F1
#
_cell.length_a   1.000
_cell.length_b   1.000
_cell.length_c   1.000
_cell.angle_alpha   90.00
_cell.angle_beta   90.00
_cell.angle_gamma   90.00
#
_symmetry.space_group_name_H-M   'P 1'
#
loop_
_entity.id
_entity.type
_entity.pdbx_description
1 polymer ?
#
loop_
_entity_poly.entity_id
_entity_poly.type
_entity_poly.pdbx_seq_one_letter_code
_entity_poly.pdbx_strand_id
1 'polypeptide(L)'
;MHGHIHAQVAYLNVENPFLHDFLRDLRPTYELPGRYALTHDLLDAEAADVFLRETERLQLSKLLTMFKDGWEDRLKRSIYGCVAAGIDTFPIIMSQDDLTGERGNADKCLDIAVSTLKLMGVPDAKNFIALTTDNPTTMQTFRRRFQNKFFWILTFACFLHSINTLIGEIASYPLIKK
;
A
#
# COMPACT_ATOMS: atom_id res chain seq x y z
N MET A 1 -0.39 16.67 -13.33
CA MET A 1 -0.12 15.38 -12.66
C MET A 1 -1.37 14.53 -12.44
N HIS A 2 -2.43 15.06 -11.82
CA HIS A 2 -3.66 14.32 -11.52
C HIS A 2 -4.23 13.51 -12.71
N GLY A 3 -4.23 14.07 -13.93
CA GLY A 3 -4.67 13.35 -15.13
C GLY A 3 -3.85 12.09 -15.47
N HIS A 4 -2.53 12.09 -15.25
CA HIS A 4 -1.68 10.91 -15.49
C HIS A 4 -1.93 9.81 -14.45
N ILE A 5 -2.11 10.20 -13.19
CA ILE A 5 -2.36 9.28 -12.07
C ILE A 5 -3.74 8.62 -12.23
N HIS A 6 -4.79 9.42 -12.46
CA HIS A 6 -6.15 8.90 -12.58
C HIS A 6 -6.39 8.13 -13.89
N ALA A 7 -5.75 8.51 -14.99
CA ALA A 7 -5.91 7.84 -16.28
C ALA A 7 -4.92 6.66 -16.49
N GLN A 8 -4.07 6.35 -15.50
CA GLN A 8 -3.03 5.32 -15.59
C GLN A 8 -2.12 5.46 -16.83
N VAL A 9 -1.79 6.71 -17.17
CA VAL A 9 -0.98 7.04 -18.34
C VAL A 9 0.47 7.19 -17.90
N ALA A 10 1.37 6.47 -18.58
CA ALA A 10 2.80 6.57 -18.32
C ALA A 10 3.30 8.02 -18.37
N TYR A 11 4.20 8.38 -17.46
CA TYR A 11 4.79 9.73 -17.42
C TYR A 11 5.57 10.07 -18.69
N LEU A 12 6.01 9.06 -19.45
CA LEU A 12 6.61 9.25 -20.78
C LEU A 12 5.67 9.98 -21.75
N ASN A 13 4.35 9.91 -21.55
CA ASN A 13 3.38 10.54 -22.45
C ASN A 13 3.48 12.07 -22.43
N VAL A 14 4.16 12.69 -21.46
CA VAL A 14 4.44 14.15 -21.51
C VAL A 14 5.40 14.54 -22.62
N GLU A 15 6.10 13.59 -23.24
CA GLU A 15 6.98 13.83 -24.39
C GLU A 15 6.26 13.55 -25.72
N ASN A 16 4.96 13.21 -25.69
CA ASN A 16 4.20 12.87 -26.89
C ASN A 16 3.78 14.14 -27.66
N PRO A 17 4.19 14.30 -28.93
CA PRO A 17 3.85 15.50 -29.72
C PRO A 17 2.35 15.71 -29.90
N PHE A 18 1.56 14.63 -30.01
CA PHE A 18 0.10 14.74 -30.13
C PHE A 18 -0.56 15.29 -28.85
N LEU A 19 0.02 14.97 -27.68
CA LEU A 19 -0.45 15.54 -26.41
C LEU A 19 -0.12 17.03 -26.34
N HIS A 20 1.06 17.43 -26.83
CA HIS A 20 1.42 18.84 -26.91
C HIS A 20 0.51 19.63 -27.84
N ASP A 21 0.20 19.10 -29.02
CA ASP A 21 -0.70 19.76 -29.97
C ASP A 21 -2.12 19.86 -29.41
N PHE A 22 -2.64 18.77 -28.84
CA PHE A 22 -3.95 18.77 -28.17
C PHE A 22 -4.04 19.81 -27.04
N LEU A 23 -3.02 19.90 -26.19
CA LEU A 23 -3.01 20.86 -25.09
C LEU A 23 -2.80 22.30 -25.56
N ARG A 24 -2.05 22.51 -26.66
CA ARG A 24 -1.91 23.82 -27.29
C ARG A 24 -3.26 24.31 -27.84
N ASP A 25 -4.04 23.42 -28.43
CA ASP A 25 -5.39 23.75 -28.93
C ASP A 25 -6.36 24.07 -27.78
N LEU A 26 -6.29 23.32 -26.68
CA LEU A 26 -7.15 23.56 -25.51
C LEU A 26 -6.75 24.79 -24.70
N ARG A 27 -5.44 25.00 -24.49
CA ARG A 27 -4.90 26.09 -23.68
C ARG A 27 -3.50 26.50 -24.19
N PRO A 28 -3.42 27.41 -25.18
CA PRO A 28 -2.18 27.76 -25.85
C PRO A 28 -1.08 28.31 -24.93
N THR A 29 -1.45 28.89 -23.79
CA THR A 29 -0.52 29.49 -22.83
C THR A 29 0.02 28.51 -21.78
N TYR A 30 -0.43 27.25 -21.80
CA TYR A 30 0.01 26.25 -20.84
C TYR A 30 1.16 25.44 -21.42
N GLU A 31 2.32 25.53 -20.79
CA GLU A 31 3.47 24.68 -21.12
C GLU A 31 3.45 23.42 -20.26
N LEU A 32 3.50 22.27 -20.91
CA LEU A 32 3.55 20.99 -20.21
C LEU A 32 4.92 20.84 -19.53
N PRO A 33 4.97 20.47 -18.24
CA PRO A 33 6.25 20.18 -17.60
C PRO A 33 6.93 19.01 -18.31
N GLY A 34 8.24 19.12 -18.50
CA GLY A 34 9.04 18.02 -19.03
C GLY A 34 9.03 16.82 -18.08
N ARG A 35 9.45 15.66 -18.59
CA ARG A 35 9.47 14.41 -17.81
C ARG A 35 10.25 14.54 -16.51
N TYR A 36 11.41 15.20 -16.55
CA TYR A 36 12.24 15.41 -15.36
C TYR A 36 11.50 16.20 -14.28
N ALA A 37 10.92 17.34 -14.63
CA ALA A 37 10.16 18.18 -13.72
C ALA A 37 8.94 17.43 -13.16
N LEU A 38 8.29 16.60 -13.99
CA LEU A 38 7.16 15.83 -13.52
C LEU A 38 7.56 14.73 -12.53
N THR A 39 8.66 14.00 -12.77
CA THR A 39 9.04 12.86 -11.92
C THR A 39 9.88 13.22 -10.70
N HIS A 40 10.63 14.33 -10.71
CA HIS A 40 11.56 14.68 -9.61
C HIS A 40 11.14 15.94 -8.84
N ASP A 41 10.40 16.86 -9.45
CA ASP A 41 9.98 18.08 -8.73
C ASP A 41 8.53 17.92 -8.28
N LEU A 42 7.63 17.74 -9.26
CA LEU A 42 6.20 17.71 -8.98
C LEU A 42 5.81 16.46 -8.20
N LEU A 43 6.20 15.26 -8.65
CA LEU A 43 5.77 14.01 -8.01
C LEU A 43 6.28 13.89 -6.58
N ASP A 44 7.52 14.28 -6.32
CA ASP A 44 8.10 14.25 -4.98
C ASP A 44 7.43 15.28 -4.05
N ALA A 45 7.11 16.48 -4.56
CA ALA A 45 6.36 17.48 -3.81
C ALA A 45 4.95 16.98 -3.46
N GLU A 46 4.22 16.44 -4.44
CA GLU A 46 2.87 15.90 -4.20
C GLU A 46 2.90 14.67 -3.28
N ALA A 47 3.91 13.80 -3.40
CA ALA A 47 4.08 12.67 -2.50
C ALA A 47 4.33 13.12 -1.06
N ALA A 48 5.17 14.14 -0.85
CA ALA A 48 5.40 14.74 0.46
C ALA A 48 4.12 15.39 1.04
N ASP A 49 3.39 16.15 0.22
CA ASP A 49 2.15 16.80 0.63
C ASP A 49 1.04 15.80 0.95
N VAL A 50 0.92 14.73 0.17
CA VAL A 50 0.00 13.61 0.46
C VAL A 50 0.44 12.93 1.76
N PHE A 51 1.72 12.61 1.92
CA PHE A 51 2.23 11.94 3.12
C PHE A 51 1.93 12.74 4.40
N LEU A 52 2.14 14.06 4.39
CA LEU A 52 1.84 14.92 5.53
C LEU A 52 0.33 14.93 5.86
N ARG A 53 -0.52 15.09 4.84
CA ARG A 53 -1.99 15.07 5.00
C ARG A 53 -2.51 13.74 5.51
N GLU A 54 -2.00 12.63 4.97
CA GLU A 54 -2.37 11.28 5.37
C GLU A 54 -1.89 10.96 6.79
N THR A 55 -0.72 11.46 7.18
CA THR A 55 -0.20 11.37 8.55
C THR A 55 -1.09 12.11 9.54
N GLU A 56 -1.46 13.36 9.24
CA GLU A 56 -2.38 14.14 10.07
C GLU A 56 -3.75 13.44 10.17
N ARG A 57 -4.31 12.98 9.03
CA ARG A 57 -5.57 12.24 9.00
C ARG A 57 -5.52 10.99 9.86
N LEU A 58 -4.42 10.23 9.80
CA LEU A 58 -4.25 9.02 10.59
C LEU A 58 -4.26 9.33 12.09
N GLN A 59 -3.52 10.36 12.52
CA GLN A 59 -3.40 10.75 13.93
C GLN A 59 -4.74 11.15 14.55
N LEU A 60 -5.61 11.78 13.77
CA LEU A 60 -6.95 12.20 14.20
C LEU A 60 -7.98 11.07 14.13
N SER A 61 -7.75 10.07 13.29
CA SER A 61 -8.66 8.94 13.09
C SER A 61 -8.61 7.93 14.23
N LYS A 62 -9.73 7.24 14.49
CA LYS A 62 -9.80 6.17 15.51
C LYS A 62 -10.53 4.96 14.96
N LEU A 63 -10.43 3.85 15.69
CA LEU A 63 -11.10 2.59 15.36
C LEU A 63 -10.70 2.05 13.98
N LEU A 64 -9.42 2.19 13.65
CA LEU A 64 -8.87 1.76 12.38
C LEU A 64 -8.53 0.27 12.39
N THR A 65 -8.60 -0.33 11.20
CA THR A 65 -8.01 -1.64 10.92
C THR A 65 -6.74 -1.44 10.10
N MET A 66 -5.63 -2.00 10.58
CA MET A 66 -4.38 -2.05 9.83
C MET A 66 -4.39 -3.29 8.92
N PHE A 67 -4.05 -3.10 7.66
CA PHE A 67 -3.84 -4.16 6.68
C PHE A 67 -2.37 -4.21 6.34
N LYS A 68 -1.76 -5.39 6.46
CA LYS A 68 -0.41 -5.64 5.99
C LYS A 68 -0.46 -6.74 4.94
N ASP A 69 0.03 -6.42 3.76
CA ASP A 69 0.08 -7.34 2.63
C ASP A 69 1.47 -7.35 2.01
N GLY A 70 1.80 -8.45 1.35
CA GLY A 70 3.09 -8.68 0.73
C GLY A 70 2.91 -9.31 -0.64
N TRP A 71 3.68 -8.83 -1.61
CA TRP A 71 3.73 -9.41 -2.94
C TRP A 71 5.17 -9.70 -3.33
N GLU A 72 5.41 -10.92 -3.82
CA GLU A 72 6.67 -11.30 -4.43
C GLU A 72 6.46 -11.50 -5.94
N ASP A 73 7.34 -10.89 -6.73
CA ASP A 73 7.29 -11.02 -8.18
C ASP A 73 8.17 -12.16 -8.73
N ARG A 74 8.10 -12.40 -10.04
CA ARG A 74 8.89 -13.46 -10.69
C ARG A 74 10.41 -13.20 -10.65
N LEU A 75 10.83 -11.97 -10.37
CA LEU A 75 12.23 -11.58 -10.20
C LEU A 75 12.65 -11.66 -8.73
N LYS A 76 11.80 -12.21 -7.84
CA LYS A 76 12.00 -12.32 -6.39
C LYS A 76 12.14 -10.95 -5.71
N ARG A 77 11.50 -9.93 -6.26
CA ARG A 77 11.32 -8.65 -5.58
C ARG A 77 10.13 -8.75 -4.65
N SER A 78 10.34 -8.42 -3.38
CA SER A 78 9.35 -8.60 -2.33
C SER A 78 8.93 -7.24 -1.81
N ILE A 79 7.73 -6.79 -2.14
CA ILE A 79 7.20 -5.49 -1.74
C ILE A 79 6.11 -5.73 -0.68
N TYR A 80 6.20 -5.03 0.44
CA TYR A 80 5.22 -5.09 1.51
C TYR A 80 4.56 -3.75 1.73
N GLY A 81 3.23 -3.73 1.76
CA GLY A 81 2.44 -2.54 2.03
C GLY A 81 1.84 -2.57 3.43
N CYS A 82 1.66 -1.38 4.01
CA CYS A 82 0.85 -1.17 5.20
C CYS A 82 -0.20 -0.10 4.91
N VAL A 83 -1.47 -0.42 5.19
CA VAL A 83 -2.61 0.47 4.93
C VAL A 83 -3.49 0.51 6.17
N ALA A 84 -4.02 1.68 6.52
CA ALA A 84 -5.05 1.82 7.55
C ALA A 84 -6.40 2.10 6.89
N ALA A 85 -7.46 1.43 7.32
CA ALA A 85 -8.82 1.77 6.88
C ALA A 85 -9.75 1.94 8.08
N GLY A 86 -10.62 2.94 7.99
CA GLY A 86 -11.77 3.14 8.86
C GLY A 86 -13.07 3.01 8.08
N ILE A 87 -14.18 2.90 8.81
CA ILE A 87 -15.52 2.88 8.21
C ILE A 87 -15.78 4.22 7.50
N ASP A 88 -16.39 4.19 6.32
CA ASP A 88 -16.76 5.37 5.51
C ASP A 88 -15.60 6.33 5.18
N THR A 89 -14.35 5.82 5.16
CA THR A 89 -13.16 6.61 4.83
C THR A 89 -12.35 5.92 3.74
N PHE A 90 -11.64 6.73 2.94
CA PHE A 90 -10.65 6.18 2.03
C PHE A 90 -9.46 5.61 2.82
N PRO A 91 -8.93 4.44 2.41
CA PRO A 91 -7.76 3.87 3.06
C PRO A 91 -6.55 4.81 3.01
N ILE A 92 -5.81 4.85 4.12
CA ILE A 92 -4.56 5.60 4.27
C ILE A 92 -3.40 4.68 3.96
N ILE A 93 -2.62 5.00 2.93
CA ILE A 93 -1.36 4.29 2.65
C ILE A 93 -0.32 4.77 3.67
N MET A 94 0.18 3.85 4.49
CA MET A 94 1.13 4.18 5.56
C MET A 94 2.58 3.94 5.15
N SER A 95 2.85 2.82 4.49
CA SER A 95 4.18 2.52 3.95
C SER A 95 4.12 1.53 2.80
N GLN A 96 5.15 1.59 1.97
CA GLN A 96 5.49 0.55 0.99
C GLN A 96 6.99 0.28 1.13
N ASP A 97 7.32 -0.93 1.57
CA ASP A 97 8.66 -1.33 1.96
C ASP A 97 9.19 -2.39 0.99
N ASP A 98 10.37 -2.17 0.42
CA ASP A 98 11.08 -3.15 -0.41
C ASP A 98 11.95 -4.06 0.47
N LEU A 99 11.58 -5.34 0.52
CA LEU A 99 12.26 -6.41 1.25
C LEU A 99 12.91 -7.43 0.31
N THR A 100 13.22 -7.02 -0.93
CA THR A 100 13.90 -7.86 -1.91
C THR A 100 15.21 -8.43 -1.35
N GLY A 101 15.40 -9.74 -1.49
CA GLY A 101 16.59 -10.44 -1.00
C GLY A 101 16.58 -10.73 0.49
N GLU A 102 15.57 -10.26 1.22
CA GLU A 102 15.40 -10.53 2.63
C GLU A 102 14.41 -11.66 2.81
N ARG A 103 14.78 -12.67 3.60
CA ARG A 103 13.79 -13.69 3.99
C ARG A 103 12.75 -13.00 4.85
N GLY A 104 11.51 -12.95 4.36
CA GLY A 104 10.34 -12.45 5.10
C GLY A 104 10.20 -13.18 6.43
N ASN A 105 10.82 -12.62 7.47
CA ASN A 105 10.74 -13.09 8.85
C ASN A 105 9.68 -12.26 9.57
N ALA A 106 8.92 -12.91 10.44
CA ALA A 106 7.92 -12.29 11.28
C ALA A 106 8.49 -11.17 12.17
N ASP A 107 9.76 -11.27 12.62
CA ASP A 107 10.43 -10.18 13.36
C ASP A 107 10.59 -8.93 12.50
N LYS A 108 11.04 -9.12 11.25
CA LYS A 108 11.22 -8.00 10.34
C LYS A 108 9.89 -7.34 9.97
N CYS A 109 8.86 -8.15 9.76
CA CYS A 109 7.50 -7.64 9.54
C CYS A 109 7.00 -6.80 10.73
N LEU A 110 7.36 -7.19 11.95
CA LEU A 110 7.07 -6.45 13.17
C LEU A 110 7.86 -5.14 13.23
N ASP A 111 9.16 -5.18 12.97
CA ASP A 111 10.01 -4.00 12.97
C ASP A 111 9.52 -2.95 11.99
N ILE A 112 9.17 -3.39 10.77
CA ILE A 112 8.59 -2.52 9.72
C ILE A 112 7.25 -1.95 10.18
N ALA A 113 6.33 -2.79 10.68
CA ALA A 113 5.03 -2.29 11.13
C ALA A 113 5.19 -1.25 12.25
N VAL A 114 6.14 -1.47 13.18
CA VAL A 114 6.43 -0.54 14.28
C VAL A 114 7.13 0.72 13.78
N SER A 115 8.05 0.63 12.81
CA SER A 115 8.68 1.81 12.21
C SER A 115 7.67 2.64 11.43
N THR A 116 6.75 2.00 10.70
CA THR A 116 5.66 2.68 10.00
C THR A 116 4.73 3.40 10.97
N LEU A 117 4.34 2.76 12.08
CA LEU A 117 3.54 3.42 13.12
C LEU A 117 4.25 4.63 13.73
N LYS A 118 5.56 4.55 13.97
CA LYS A 118 6.38 5.68 14.44
C LYS A 118 6.45 6.80 13.42
N LEU A 119 6.70 6.46 12.15
CA LEU A 119 6.80 7.40 11.05
C LEU A 119 5.48 8.17 10.87
N MET A 120 4.34 7.50 11.01
CA MET A 120 3.00 8.10 10.93
C MET A 120 2.56 8.81 12.23
N GLY A 121 3.43 8.92 13.24
CA GLY A 121 3.15 9.62 14.50
C GLY A 121 2.12 8.94 15.41
N VAL A 122 1.93 7.63 15.27
CA VAL A 122 1.04 6.79 16.11
C VAL A 122 1.81 5.60 16.70
N PRO A 123 2.95 5.81 17.38
CA PRO A 123 3.86 4.74 17.80
C PRO A 123 3.25 3.75 18.80
N ASP A 124 2.20 4.17 19.51
CA ASP A 124 1.46 3.37 20.48
C ASP A 124 0.35 2.52 19.84
N ALA A 125 0.06 2.70 18.54
CA ALA A 125 -1.02 2.06 17.81
C ALA A 125 -2.42 2.26 18.43
N LYS A 126 -2.64 3.29 19.26
CA LYS A 126 -3.93 3.51 19.95
C LYS A 126 -5.11 3.77 19.00
N ASN A 127 -4.81 4.20 17.77
CA ASN A 127 -5.80 4.52 16.76
C ASN A 127 -6.38 3.24 16.12
N PHE A 128 -5.76 2.08 16.35
CA PHE A 128 -6.10 0.80 15.74
C PHE A 128 -6.80 -0.14 16.73
N ILE A 129 -7.81 -0.85 16.23
CA ILE A 129 -8.53 -1.91 16.95
C ILE A 129 -8.30 -3.29 16.33
N ALA A 130 -7.82 -3.33 15.09
CA ALA A 130 -7.64 -4.57 14.36
C ALA A 130 -6.41 -4.55 13.45
N LEU A 131 -5.86 -5.74 13.18
CA LEU A 131 -4.82 -6.01 12.21
C LEU A 131 -5.23 -7.22 11.36
N THR A 132 -5.19 -7.07 10.03
CA THR A 132 -5.45 -8.15 9.08
C THR A 132 -4.24 -8.39 8.19
N THR A 133 -3.85 -9.65 8.04
CA THR A 133 -2.75 -10.09 7.15
C THR A 133 -3.18 -11.33 6.37
N ASP A 134 -2.41 -11.73 5.34
CA ASP A 134 -2.51 -13.09 4.81
C ASP A 134 -2.25 -14.16 5.91
N ASN A 135 -2.45 -15.45 5.56
CA ASN A 135 -2.43 -16.55 6.53
C ASN A 135 -1.22 -17.52 6.49
N PRO A 136 -0.05 -17.23 5.86
CA PRO A 136 1.11 -18.11 5.98
C PRO A 136 1.64 -18.12 7.42
N THR A 137 2.42 -19.14 7.76
CA THR A 137 2.99 -19.36 9.11
C THR A 137 3.80 -18.15 9.62
N THR A 138 4.50 -17.46 8.73
CA THR A 138 5.20 -16.21 9.03
C THR A 138 4.25 -15.14 9.53
N MET A 139 3.13 -14.89 8.83
CA MET A 139 2.19 -13.85 9.24
C MET A 139 1.36 -14.23 10.46
N GLN A 140 1.12 -15.52 10.70
CA GLN A 140 0.56 -15.98 11.97
C GLN A 140 1.49 -15.64 13.14
N THR A 141 2.81 -15.86 12.96
CA THR A 141 3.81 -15.51 13.98
C THR A 141 3.91 -13.99 14.18
N PHE A 142 3.89 -13.22 13.08
CA PHE A 142 3.85 -11.76 13.13
C PHE A 142 2.62 -11.26 13.89
N ARG A 143 1.41 -11.73 13.55
CA ARG A 143 0.16 -11.36 14.24
C ARG A 143 0.24 -11.63 15.74
N ARG A 144 0.72 -12.82 16.16
CA ARG A 144 0.93 -13.14 17.58
C ARG A 144 1.88 -12.15 18.26
N ARG A 145 3.03 -11.85 17.65
CA ARG A 145 4.00 -10.90 18.22
C ARG A 145 3.48 -9.47 18.26
N PHE A 146 2.76 -9.06 17.23
CA PHE A 146 2.11 -7.75 17.16
C PHE A 146 1.05 -7.61 18.25
N GLN A 147 0.21 -8.62 18.44
CA GLN A 147 -0.79 -8.66 19.51
C GLN A 147 -0.14 -8.68 20.90
N ASN A 148 0.97 -9.40 21.09
CA ASN A 148 1.70 -9.35 22.36
C ASN A 148 2.22 -7.93 22.68
N LYS A 149 2.57 -7.13 21.65
CA LYS A 149 3.02 -5.75 21.81
C LYS A 149 1.86 -4.76 22.01
N PHE A 150 0.76 -4.99 21.30
CA PHE A 150 -0.45 -4.15 21.30
C PHE A 150 -1.67 -5.02 21.64
N PHE A 151 -1.80 -5.38 22.92
CA PHE A 151 -2.71 -6.45 23.39
C PHE A 151 -4.20 -6.21 23.13
N TRP A 152 -4.62 -4.96 22.92
CA TRP A 152 -6.01 -4.61 22.60
C TRP A 152 -6.35 -4.79 21.13
N ILE A 153 -5.36 -4.97 20.24
CA ILE A 153 -5.58 -5.11 18.80
C ILE A 153 -6.00 -6.54 18.48
N LEU A 154 -7.16 -6.68 17.86
CA LEU A 154 -7.66 -7.95 17.34
C LEU A 154 -6.90 -8.32 16.08
N THR A 155 -6.50 -9.59 15.93
CA THR A 155 -5.76 -10.01 14.74
C THR A 155 -6.56 -11.01 13.91
N PHE A 156 -6.62 -10.78 12.60
CA PHE A 156 -7.42 -11.56 11.66
C PHE A 156 -6.57 -12.07 10.49
N ALA A 157 -6.96 -13.22 9.96
CA ALA A 157 -6.47 -13.69 8.68
C ALA A 157 -7.31 -13.07 7.55
N CYS A 158 -6.68 -12.82 6.41
CA CYS A 158 -7.32 -12.23 5.25
C CYS A 158 -8.37 -13.19 4.67
N PHE A 159 -9.62 -12.75 4.70
CA PHE A 159 -10.75 -13.51 4.15
C PHE A 159 -10.61 -13.78 2.65
N LEU A 160 -10.13 -12.80 1.88
CA LEU A 160 -9.92 -12.98 0.43
C LEU A 160 -8.88 -14.06 0.15
N HIS A 161 -7.80 -14.10 0.94
CA HIS A 161 -6.81 -15.16 0.82
C HIS A 161 -7.42 -16.53 1.13
N SER A 162 -8.22 -16.64 2.19
CA SER A 162 -8.93 -17.88 2.53
C SER A 162 -9.87 -18.35 1.42
N ILE A 163 -10.63 -17.44 0.79
CA ILE A 163 -11.47 -17.79 -0.37
C ILE A 163 -10.60 -18.26 -1.53
N ASN A 164 -9.54 -17.54 -1.86
CA ASN A 164 -8.66 -17.89 -2.97
C ASN A 164 -8.03 -19.28 -2.79
N THR A 165 -7.57 -19.60 -1.58
CA THR A 165 -7.08 -20.95 -1.24
C THR A 165 -8.18 -22.00 -1.41
N LEU A 166 -9.38 -21.76 -0.87
CA LEU A 166 -10.50 -22.69 -0.97
C LEU A 166 -10.90 -22.96 -2.44
N ILE A 167 -11.01 -21.90 -3.25
CA ILE A 167 -11.30 -22.04 -4.68
C ILE A 167 -10.17 -22.80 -5.38
N GLY A 168 -8.91 -22.53 -5.04
CA GLY A 168 -7.76 -23.25 -5.57
C GLY A 168 -7.81 -24.75 -5.26
N GLU A 169 -8.20 -25.11 -4.03
CA GLU A 169 -8.39 -26.52 -3.63
C GLU A 169 -9.53 -27.19 -4.41
N ILE A 170 -10.69 -26.53 -4.51
CA ILE A 170 -11.83 -27.03 -5.30
C ILE A 170 -11.42 -27.22 -6.76
N ALA A 171 -10.78 -26.22 -7.38
CA ALA A 171 -10.31 -26.28 -8.76
C ALA A 171 -9.20 -27.32 -8.96
N SER A 172 -8.49 -27.71 -7.90
CA SER A 172 -7.46 -28.74 -7.98
C SER A 172 -8.03 -30.17 -8.10
N TYR A 173 -9.32 -30.34 -7.79
CA TYR A 173 -9.98 -31.65 -7.76
C TYR A 173 -10.09 -32.28 -9.15
N PRO A 174 -9.71 -33.57 -9.34
CA PRO A 174 -9.61 -34.18 -10.66
C PRO A 174 -10.88 -34.11 -11.53
N LEU A 175 -12.07 -34.18 -10.91
CA LEU A 175 -13.34 -34.10 -11.66
C LEU A 175 -13.65 -32.69 -12.20
N ILE A 176 -12.99 -31.66 -11.65
CA ILE A 176 -13.20 -30.26 -12.02
C ILE A 176 -12.17 -29.79 -13.06
N LYS A 177 -10.95 -30.37 -13.08
CA LYS A 177 -9.84 -30.05 -14.01
C LYS A 177 -10.08 -30.39 -15.50
N LYS A 178 -11.33 -30.60 -15.93
CA LYS A 178 -11.65 -30.93 -17.33
C LYS A 178 -11.21 -29.84 -18.31
#